data_AF-A0A832RXG6-F1
#
_entry.id   AF-A0A832RXG6-F1
#
_cell.length_a   1.000
_cell.length_b   1.000
_cell.length_c   1.000
_cell.angle_alpha   90.00
_cell.angle_beta   90.00
_cell.angle_gamma   90.00
#
_symmetry.space_group_name_H-M   'P 1'
#
loop_
_entity.id
_entity.type
_entity.pdbx_description
1 polymer ?
#
loop_
_entity_poly.entity_id
_entity_poly.type
_entity_poly.pdbx_seq_one_letter_code
_entity_poly.pdbx_strand_id
1 'polypeptide(L)'
;MLEGFEEYRVVDRDHHVGTSRIDLLLAEPSYLLEVKSCTLVGHGIAMFPDAPTTRGARHVEKLTRFVDEGGRAGVMFVVQREDARSFSPNTSDVP
;
A
#
# COMPACT_ATOMS: atom_id res chain seq x y z
N MET A 1 -2.15 10.36 -14.87
CA MET A 1 -2.78 10.65 -13.57
C MET A 1 -3.56 9.42 -13.17
N LEU A 2 -3.57 9.03 -11.89
CA LEU A 2 -4.32 7.86 -11.42
C LEU A 2 -5.80 8.24 -11.26
N GLU A 3 -6.69 7.44 -11.82
CA GLU A 3 -8.14 7.67 -11.72
C GLU A 3 -8.59 7.61 -10.25
N GLY A 4 -9.42 8.56 -9.83
CA GLY A 4 -9.88 8.71 -8.45
C GLY A 4 -8.88 9.41 -7.51
N PHE A 5 -7.71 9.81 -8.03
CA PHE A 5 -6.68 10.54 -7.29
C PHE A 5 -6.43 11.96 -7.82
N GLU A 6 -7.28 12.47 -8.71
CA GLU A 6 -7.10 13.74 -9.42
C GLU A 6 -7.07 14.94 -8.47
N GLU A 7 -7.89 14.90 -7.42
CA GLU A 7 -8.02 15.99 -6.44
C GLU A 7 -6.97 15.90 -5.33
N TYR A 8 -6.35 14.73 -5.14
CA TYR A 8 -5.38 14.53 -4.08
C TYR A 8 -4.03 15.18 -4.40
N ARG A 9 -3.43 15.81 -3.39
CA ARG A 9 -2.07 16.37 -3.48
C ARG A 9 -1.18 15.75 -2.43
N VAL A 10 0.06 15.42 -2.81
CA VAL A 10 1.08 14.98 -1.85
C VAL A 10 1.46 16.17 -0.94
N VAL A 11 1.23 16.00 0.36
CA VAL A 11 1.55 17.00 1.38
C VAL A 11 2.81 16.63 2.14
N ASP A 12 3.03 15.34 2.38
CA ASP A 12 4.24 14.86 3.03
C ASP A 12 4.70 13.53 2.43
N ARG A 13 6.01 13.28 2.48
CA ARG A 13 6.65 12.02 2.09
C ARG A 13 7.36 11.45 3.30
N ASP A 14 7.39 10.13 3.44
CA ASP A 14 7.93 9.47 4.64
C ASP A 14 7.26 9.96 5.93
N HIS A 15 5.94 10.16 5.87
CA HIS A 15 5.14 10.74 6.94
C HIS A 15 5.17 9.87 8.20
N HIS A 16 5.44 10.47 9.35
CA HIS A 16 5.60 9.75 10.61
C HIS A 16 4.23 9.45 11.26
N VAL A 17 3.94 8.16 11.47
CA VAL A 17 2.75 7.67 12.18
C VAL A 17 3.20 6.84 13.38
N GLY A 18 3.29 7.50 14.53
CA GLY A 18 3.91 6.94 15.74
C GLY A 18 5.37 6.54 15.47
N THR A 19 5.68 5.26 15.66
CA THR A 19 7.03 4.68 15.45
C THR A 19 7.31 4.17 14.04
N SER A 20 6.45 4.42 13.06
CA SER A 20 6.67 4.00 11.67
C SER A 20 6.46 5.15 10.71
N ARG A 21 6.89 4.94 9.48
CA ARG A 21 6.74 5.89 8.39
C ARG A 21 5.81 5.28 7.37
N ILE A 22 4.87 6.08 6.89
CA ILE A 22 4.03 5.80 5.74
C ILE A 22 4.56 6.62 4.57
N ASP A 23 4.60 6.03 3.38
CA ASP A 23 5.31 6.63 2.24
C ASP A 23 4.77 8.01 1.86
N LEU A 24 3.45 8.20 1.89
CA LEU A 24 2.79 9.45 1.47
C LEU A 24 1.63 9.84 2.39
N LEU A 25 1.56 11.13 2.70
CA LEU A 25 0.34 11.79 3.17
C LEU A 25 -0.20 12.66 2.04
N LEU A 26 -1.46 12.43 1.66
CA LEU A 26 -2.17 13.25 0.69
C LEU A 26 -3.22 14.12 1.41
N ALA A 27 -3.53 15.28 0.84
CA ALA A 27 -4.62 16.15 1.32
C ALA A 27 -5.78 16.24 0.33
N GLU A 28 -6.90 16.73 0.88
CA GLU A 28 -8.20 16.96 0.24
C GLU A 28 -8.94 15.67 -0.19
N PRO A 29 -9.44 14.80 0.72
CA PRO A 29 -9.30 14.75 2.19
C PRO A 29 -7.96 14.13 2.66
N SER A 30 -7.70 14.09 3.97
CA SER A 30 -6.48 13.45 4.50
C SER A 30 -6.44 11.95 4.15
N TYR A 31 -5.36 11.52 3.49
CA TYR A 31 -5.20 10.15 3.01
C TYR A 31 -3.78 9.63 3.24
N LEU A 32 -3.64 8.54 3.99
CA LEU A 32 -2.37 7.82 4.13
C LEU A 32 -2.20 6.78 3.02
N LEU A 33 -1.17 6.93 2.19
CA LEU A 33 -0.89 6.02 1.09
C LEU A 33 0.46 5.34 1.28
N GLU A 34 0.44 4.02 1.46
CA GLU A 34 1.63 3.18 1.49
C GLU A 34 1.89 2.60 0.09
N VAL A 35 3.14 2.57 -0.36
CA VAL A 35 3.52 2.04 -1.68
C VAL A 35 4.27 0.72 -1.49
N LYS A 36 3.87 -0.30 -2.24
CA LYS A 36 4.51 -1.62 -2.22
C LYS A 36 4.93 -2.03 -3.63
N SER A 37 6.20 -2.34 -3.80
CA SER A 37 6.67 -2.97 -5.03
C SER A 37 6.30 -4.45 -5.02
N CYS A 38 5.71 -4.93 -6.11
CA CYS A 38 5.31 -6.32 -6.29
C CYS A 38 6.14 -6.95 -7.40
N THR A 39 7.05 -7.84 -7.03
CA THR A 39 8.01 -8.48 -7.93
C THR A 39 7.69 -9.96 -8.19
N LEU A 40 6.96 -10.61 -7.28
CA LEU A 40 6.52 -11.99 -7.42
C LEU A 40 5.38 -12.08 -8.44
N VAL A 41 5.59 -12.85 -9.51
CA VAL A 41 4.59 -13.15 -10.54
C VAL A 41 4.61 -14.64 -10.84
N GLY A 42 3.44 -15.29 -10.79
CA GLY A 42 3.26 -16.70 -11.14
C GLY A 42 2.00 -16.89 -11.96
N HIS A 43 2.08 -17.62 -13.08
CA HIS A 43 0.96 -17.83 -14.02
C HIS A 43 0.25 -16.52 -14.46
N GLY A 44 1.01 -15.42 -14.56
CA GLY A 44 0.48 -14.10 -14.88
C GLY A 44 -0.25 -13.38 -13.75
N ILE A 45 -0.16 -13.88 -12.52
CA ILE A 45 -0.75 -13.25 -11.32
C ILE A 45 0.39 -12.63 -10.51
N ALA A 46 0.38 -11.31 -10.34
CA ALA A 46 1.25 -10.61 -9.41
C ALA A 46 0.78 -10.84 -7.97
N MET A 47 1.70 -11.19 -7.08
CA MET A 47 1.37 -11.57 -5.71
C MET A 47 2.22 -10.83 -4.67
N PHE A 48 1.59 -10.39 -3.59
CA PHE A 48 2.26 -9.72 -2.48
C PHE A 48 1.81 -10.28 -1.11
N PRO A 49 2.70 -10.46 -0.12
CA PRO A 49 4.14 -10.24 -0.20
C PRO A 49 4.88 -11.41 -0.88
N ASP A 50 6.14 -11.20 -1.26
CA ASP A 50 7.03 -12.23 -1.79
C ASP A 50 7.67 -13.10 -0.69
N ALA A 51 7.75 -12.57 0.53
CA ALA A 51 8.14 -13.29 1.75
C ALA A 51 7.36 -12.77 2.98
N PRO A 52 7.22 -13.57 4.05
CA PRO A 52 6.58 -13.12 5.29
C PRO A 52 7.20 -11.82 5.83
N THR A 53 6.37 -10.83 6.18
CA THR A 53 6.85 -9.52 6.67
C THR A 53 6.01 -8.94 7.81
N THR A 54 6.58 -8.95 9.02
CA THR A 54 5.98 -8.30 10.21
C THR A 54 5.95 -6.78 10.07
N ARG A 55 6.89 -6.20 9.32
CA ARG A 55 6.90 -4.77 9.02
C ARG A 55 5.71 -4.39 8.14
N GLY A 56 5.40 -5.18 7.11
CA GLY A 56 4.24 -4.96 6.24
C GLY A 56 2.94 -4.98 7.03
N ALA A 57 2.73 -6.01 7.86
CA ALA A 57 1.56 -6.13 8.72
C ALA A 57 1.36 -4.91 9.63
N ARG A 58 2.42 -4.50 10.35
CA ARG A 58 2.37 -3.32 11.23
C ARG A 58 2.02 -2.02 10.49
N HIS A 59 2.44 -1.87 9.23
CA HIS A 59 2.08 -0.69 8.44
C HIS A 59 0.58 -0.72 8.09
N VAL A 60 0.06 -1.88 7.67
CA VAL A 60 -1.38 -2.05 7.39
C VAL A 60 -2.23 -1.78 8.64
N GLU A 61 -1.83 -2.27 9.82
CA GLU A 61 -2.52 -1.97 11.09
C GLU A 61 -2.63 -0.46 11.37
N LYS A 62 -1.60 0.31 11.02
CA LYS A 62 -1.62 1.77 11.17
C LYS A 62 -2.57 2.44 10.19
N LEU A 63 -2.63 1.95 8.95
CA LEU A 63 -3.60 2.43 7.96
C LEU A 63 -5.03 2.14 8.43
N THR A 64 -5.29 0.93 8.94
CA THR A 64 -6.60 0.57 9.50
C THR A 64 -6.99 1.50 10.63
N ARG A 65 -6.09 1.72 11.60
CA ARG A 65 -6.35 2.64 12.72
C ARG A 65 -6.66 4.06 12.24
N PHE A 66 -5.94 4.55 11.22
CA PHE A 66 -6.21 5.88 10.66
C PHE A 66 -7.60 5.98 10.02
N VAL A 67 -8.06 4.91 9.38
CA VAL A 67 -9.43 4.80 8.85
C VAL A 67 -10.45 4.76 9.99
N ASP A 68 -10.19 4.00 11.05
CA ASP A 68 -11.06 3.94 12.24
C ASP A 68 -11.20 5.31 12.94
N GLU A 69 -10.17 6.15 12.85
CA GLU A 69 -10.16 7.53 13.36
C GLU A 69 -10.82 8.54 12.39
N GLY A 70 -11.38 8.08 11.27
CA GLY A 70 -12.13 8.88 10.30
C GLY A 70 -11.32 9.41 9.10
N GLY A 71 -10.05 9.01 9.00
CA GLY A 71 -9.20 9.29 7.83
C GLY A 71 -9.48 8.36 6.65
N ARG A 72 -8.79 8.58 5.53
CA ARG A 72 -8.73 7.63 4.42
C ARG A 72 -7.35 7.01 4.32
N ALA A 73 -7.26 5.75 3.89
CA ALA A 73 -5.98 5.11 3.70
C ALA A 73 -6.04 4.04 2.61
N GLY A 74 -4.87 3.70 2.06
CA GLY A 74 -4.74 2.57 1.15
C GLY A 74 -3.31 2.16 0.88
N VAL A 75 -3.18 1.06 0.14
CA VAL A 75 -1.90 0.52 -0.30
C VAL A 75 -1.89 0.55 -1.84
N MET A 76 -0.87 1.16 -2.43
CA MET A 76 -0.62 1.14 -3.87
C MET A 76 0.41 0.07 -4.19
N PHE A 77 -0.02 -1.00 -4.84
CA PHE A 77 0.86 -2.03 -5.37
C PHE A 77 1.39 -1.62 -6.75
N VAL A 78 2.69 -1.45 -6.85
CA VAL A 78 3.39 -1.10 -8.09
C VAL A 78 3.94 -2.39 -8.69
N VAL A 79 3.32 -2.83 -9.77
CA VAL A 79 3.71 -4.03 -10.53
C VAL A 79 4.48 -3.59 -11.78
N GLN A 80 5.80 -3.77 -11.78
CA GLN A 80 6.68 -3.40 -12.91
C GLN A 80 7.08 -4.63 -13.73
N ARG A 81 6.09 -5.48 -14.04
CA ARG A 81 6.25 -6.78 -14.69
C ARG A 81 5.24 -6.90 -15.82
N GLU A 82 5.73 -7.01 -17.04
CA GLU A 82 4.88 -7.08 -18.25
C GLU A 82 4.12 -8.40 -18.38
N ASP A 83 4.56 -9.45 -17.69
CA ASP A 83 3.91 -10.75 -17.67
C ASP A 83 2.76 -10.84 -16.64
N ALA A 84 2.57 -9.83 -15.80
CA ALA A 84 1.43 -9.76 -14.88
C ALA A 84 0.16 -9.27 -15.59
N ARG A 85 -0.94 -9.97 -15.35
CA ARG A 85 -2.28 -9.69 -15.92
C ARG A 85 -3.34 -9.44 -14.85
N SER A 86 -3.07 -9.86 -13.62
CA SER A 86 -3.93 -9.64 -12.45
C SER A 86 -3.08 -9.53 -11.19
N PHE A 87 -3.72 -9.16 -10.08
CA PHE A 87 -3.11 -9.05 -8.77
C PHE A 87 -3.90 -9.86 -7.74
N SER A 88 -3.20 -10.53 -6.82
CA SER A 88 -3.78 -11.25 -5.70
C SER A 88 -2.90 -11.08 -4.46
N PRO A 89 -3.44 -11.10 -3.23
CA PRO A 89 -2.63 -11.41 -2.06
C PRO A 89 -1.93 -12.76 -2.24
N ASN A 90 -0.67 -12.85 -1.80
CA ASN A 90 0.00 -14.13 -1.64
C ASN A 90 -0.42 -14.76 -0.31
N THR A 91 -1.17 -15.85 -0.33
CA THR A 91 -1.63 -16.55 0.88
C THR A 91 -0.79 -17.79 1.21
N SER A 92 0.26 -18.07 0.42
CA SER A 92 1.04 -19.31 0.52
C SER A 92 1.83 -19.41 1.83
N ASP A 93 2.18 -18.26 2.43
CA ASP A 93 3.04 -18.15 3.61
C ASP A 93 2.57 -17.06 4.60
N VAL A 94 1.29 -16.66 4.54
CA VAL A 94 0.71 -15.77 5.55
C VAL A 94 0.13 -16.68 6.65
N PRO A 95 0.60 -16.59 7.91
CA PRO A 95 0.04 -17.38 9.00
C PRO A 95 -1.45 -17.09 9.23
#